data_AF-A0A1X4GKQ6-F1
#
_entry.id   AF-A0A1X4GKQ6-F1
#
_cell.length_a   1.000
_cell.length_b   1.000
_cell.length_c   1.000
_cell.angle_alpha   90.00
_cell.angle_beta   90.00
_cell.angle_gamma   90.00
#
_symmetry.space_group_name_H-M   'P 1'
#
loop_
_entity.id
_entity.type
_entity.pdbx_description
1 polymer ?
#
loop_
_entity_poly.entity_id
_entity_poly.type
_entity_poly.pdbx_seq_one_letter_code
_entity_poly.pdbx_strand_id
1 'polypeptide(L)'
;MRDPGRYALTDHFRERLEQPGRYVSTRTVSDAIREGQLRWNSTDGWRFALVEGGVRFVVVVSDTETNSPVVVTGWTEVADREDALEASRWDGVDVDTIAVRAALSESASTPIPDRIRPRTVTRPFEVGEHRLETEPGEPFVRCTDCGCRFRSKEGITSRRCGQRSPGR
;
A
#
# COMPACT_ATOMS: atom_id res chain seq x y z
N MET A 1 30.50 9.65 -2.96
CA MET A 1 29.26 8.86 -3.15
C MET A 1 29.43 7.54 -2.42
N ARG A 2 28.40 7.02 -1.74
CA ARG A 2 28.52 5.74 -0.99
C ARG A 2 28.43 4.56 -1.96
N ASP A 3 29.06 3.44 -1.60
CA ASP A 3 29.14 2.24 -2.45
C ASP A 3 28.19 1.14 -1.97
N PRO A 4 27.10 0.84 -2.70
CA PRO A 4 26.18 -0.25 -2.37
C PRO A 4 26.82 -1.63 -2.35
N GLY A 5 27.91 -1.84 -3.12
CA GLY A 5 28.60 -3.14 -3.19
C GLY A 5 29.25 -3.56 -1.88
N ARG A 6 29.39 -2.64 -0.93
CA ARG A 6 29.90 -2.90 0.43
C ARG A 6 28.85 -3.45 1.38
N TYR A 7 27.57 -3.44 1.01
CA TYR A 7 26.48 -3.88 1.86
C TYR A 7 26.01 -5.27 1.42
N ALA A 8 26.17 -6.26 2.29
CA ALA A 8 25.65 -7.60 2.02
C ALA A 8 24.14 -7.64 2.28
N LEU A 9 23.40 -8.39 1.46
CA LEU A 9 21.98 -8.64 1.72
C LEU A 9 21.85 -9.81 2.69
N THR A 10 20.99 -9.67 3.69
CA THR A 10 20.61 -10.81 4.56
C THR A 10 19.63 -11.73 3.83
N ASP A 11 19.58 -13.01 4.22
CA ASP A 11 18.59 -13.95 3.66
C ASP A 11 17.16 -13.50 3.97
N HIS A 12 16.94 -13.00 5.19
CA HIS A 12 15.67 -12.38 5.57
C HIS A 12 15.26 -11.28 4.59
N PHE A 13 16.18 -10.36 4.25
CA PHE A 13 15.88 -9.30 3.29
C PHE A 13 15.56 -9.86 1.90
N ARG A 14 16.31 -10.85 1.42
CA ARG A 14 16.06 -11.48 0.11
C ARG A 14 14.65 -12.08 0.04
N GLU A 15 14.25 -12.84 1.06
CA GLU A 15 12.90 -13.40 1.16
C GLU A 15 11.80 -12.32 1.14
N ARG A 16 12.07 -11.15 1.74
CA ARG A 16 11.10 -10.05 1.75
C ARG A 16 10.87 -9.43 0.36
N LEU A 17 11.87 -9.45 -0.53
CA LEU A 17 11.75 -8.89 -1.88
C LEU A 17 10.72 -9.64 -2.73
N GLU A 18 10.47 -10.90 -2.43
CA GLU A 18 9.54 -11.76 -3.16
C GLU A 18 8.09 -11.63 -2.65
N GLN A 19 7.88 -10.94 -1.53
CA GLN A 19 6.56 -10.82 -0.92
C GLN A 19 5.65 -9.86 -1.72
N PRO A 20 4.42 -10.27 -2.07
CA PRO A 20 3.47 -9.40 -2.76
C PRO A 20 3.20 -8.10 -2.00
N GLY A 21 3.06 -7.00 -2.75
CA GLY A 21 2.81 -5.66 -2.20
C GLY A 21 4.02 -5.06 -1.47
N ARG A 22 5.24 -5.52 -1.80
CA ARG A 22 6.50 -4.84 -1.46
C ARG A 22 7.01 -4.11 -2.70
N TYR A 23 7.36 -2.84 -2.52
CA TYR A 23 7.84 -1.97 -3.61
C TYR A 23 9.34 -1.67 -3.51
N VAL A 24 10.04 -2.32 -2.57
CA VAL A 24 11.50 -2.29 -2.45
C VAL A 24 12.08 -3.34 -3.38
N SER A 25 13.13 -2.96 -4.10
CA SER A 25 13.97 -3.82 -4.94
C SER A 25 15.46 -3.63 -4.61
N THR A 26 16.32 -4.50 -5.13
CA THR A 26 17.78 -4.33 -5.02
C THR A 26 18.28 -3.03 -5.67
N ARG A 27 17.61 -2.57 -6.73
CA ARG A 27 17.88 -1.27 -7.35
C ARG A 27 17.57 -0.12 -6.40
N THR A 28 16.36 -0.07 -5.84
CA THR A 28 15.99 1.00 -4.90
C THR A 28 16.86 0.99 -3.64
N VAL A 29 17.34 -0.18 -3.20
CA VAL A 29 18.34 -0.27 -2.13
C VAL A 29 19.65 0.39 -2.52
N SER A 30 20.13 0.09 -3.72
CA SER A 30 21.38 0.67 -4.23
C SER A 30 21.27 2.19 -4.34
N ASP A 31 20.14 2.69 -4.83
CA ASP A 31 19.89 4.11 -4.99
C ASP A 31 19.76 4.80 -3.62
N ALA A 32 19.06 4.18 -2.66
CA ALA A 32 18.97 4.68 -1.29
C ALA A 32 20.34 4.75 -0.59
N ILE A 33 21.24 3.77 -0.79
CA ILE A 33 22.59 3.82 -0.23
C ILE A 33 23.39 4.97 -0.84
N ARG A 34 23.35 5.11 -2.17
CA ARG A 34 24.12 6.13 -2.90
C ARG A 34 23.68 7.55 -2.56
N GLU A 35 22.37 7.79 -2.58
CA GLU A 35 21.77 9.12 -2.65
C GLU A 35 20.92 9.45 -1.42
N GLY A 36 20.43 8.44 -0.73
CA GLY A 36 19.56 8.61 0.43
C GLY A 36 20.26 9.26 1.62
N GLN A 37 19.46 9.88 2.45
CA GLN A 37 19.91 10.45 3.71
C GLN A 37 20.16 9.35 4.73
N LEU A 38 21.38 9.30 5.30
CA LEU A 38 21.71 8.38 6.37
C LEU A 38 21.25 8.95 7.73
N ARG A 39 20.47 8.18 8.47
CA ARG A 39 19.94 8.52 9.80
C ARG A 39 20.13 7.35 10.76
N TRP A 40 20.21 7.67 12.04
CA TRP A 40 20.18 6.68 13.12
C TRP A 40 18.94 6.92 13.99
N ASN A 41 18.34 5.85 14.50
CA ASN A 41 17.36 5.90 15.59
C ASN A 41 17.60 4.75 16.59
N SER A 42 16.94 4.82 17.74
CA SER A 42 17.08 3.82 18.80
C SER A 42 16.32 2.52 18.57
N THR A 43 15.43 2.45 17.57
CA THR A 43 14.52 1.31 17.35
C THR A 43 15.09 0.32 16.34
N ASP A 44 15.43 0.82 15.15
CA ASP A 44 15.86 0.01 14.01
C ASP A 44 17.33 0.28 13.63
N GLY A 45 17.99 1.25 14.27
CA GLY A 45 19.40 1.56 14.03
C GLY A 45 19.63 2.47 12.82
N TRP A 46 20.63 2.13 11.99
CA TRP A 46 21.00 2.94 10.84
C TRP A 46 20.05 2.71 9.67
N ARG A 47 19.63 3.79 9.02
CA ARG A 47 18.76 3.76 7.86
C ARG A 47 19.17 4.76 6.79
N PHE A 48 19.09 4.32 5.54
CA PHE A 48 19.05 5.22 4.39
C PHE A 48 17.60 5.52 4.04
N ALA A 49 17.28 6.80 3.87
CA ALA A 49 15.97 7.26 3.43
C ALA A 49 16.11 8.04 2.12
N LEU A 50 15.46 7.58 1.05
CA LEU A 50 15.40 8.24 -0.26
C LEU A 50 13.94 8.52 -0.59
N VAL A 51 13.61 9.73 -1.02
CA VAL A 51 12.27 10.06 -1.53
C VAL A 51 12.36 10.20 -3.04
N GLU A 52 11.52 9.47 -3.76
CA GLU A 52 11.44 9.49 -5.22
C GLU A 52 9.97 9.37 -5.63
N GLY A 53 9.46 10.34 -6.40
CA GLY A 53 8.07 10.36 -6.88
C GLY A 53 7.06 10.20 -5.74
N GLY A 54 7.12 11.06 -4.72
CA GLY A 54 6.23 11.06 -3.56
C GLY A 54 6.34 9.87 -2.60
N VAL A 55 7.16 8.85 -2.89
CA VAL A 55 7.35 7.67 -2.06
C VAL A 55 8.73 7.67 -1.41
N ARG A 56 8.77 7.44 -0.08
CA ARG A 56 10.01 7.26 0.68
C ARG A 56 10.38 5.78 0.72
N PHE A 57 11.58 5.46 0.28
CA PHE A 57 12.24 4.18 0.46
C PHE A 57 13.13 4.24 1.71
N VAL A 58 12.83 3.40 2.69
CA VAL A 58 13.62 3.25 3.92
C VAL A 58 14.35 1.92 3.85
N VAL A 59 15.68 1.96 3.99
CA VAL A 59 16.56 0.78 3.98
C VAL A 59 17.32 0.76 5.28
N VAL A 60 17.06 -0.26 6.10
CA VAL A 60 17.73 -0.46 7.39
C VAL A 60 18.99 -1.28 7.18
N VAL A 61 20.09 -0.76 7.71
CA VAL A 61 21.39 -1.40 7.67
C VAL A 61 21.91 -1.59 9.09
N SER A 62 22.54 -2.73 9.34
CA SER A 62 23.29 -2.95 10.57
C SER A 62 24.77 -2.85 10.27
N ASP A 63 25.48 -2.18 11.17
CA ASP A 63 26.90 -2.42 11.32
C ASP A 63 27.08 -3.81 11.94
N THR A 64 28.10 -4.54 11.51
CA THR A 64 28.35 -5.92 11.94
C THR A 64 29.83 -6.08 12.24
N GLU A 65 30.17 -7.03 13.10
CA GLU A 65 31.57 -7.39 13.37
C GLU A 65 32.25 -8.10 12.17
N THR A 66 31.54 -8.26 11.05
CA THR A 66 32.02 -8.89 9.83
C THR A 66 32.65 -7.87 8.87
N ASN A 67 33.24 -8.35 7.77
CA ASN A 67 33.91 -7.50 6.77
C ASN A 67 32.95 -6.58 5.98
N SER A 68 31.64 -6.60 6.23
CA SER A 68 30.68 -5.80 5.46
C SER A 68 29.41 -5.55 6.28
N PRO A 69 28.94 -4.28 6.37
CA PRO A 69 27.62 -4.00 6.92
C PRO A 69 26.53 -4.72 6.12
N VAL A 70 25.38 -4.96 6.74
CA VAL A 70 24.31 -5.77 6.12
C VAL A 70 23.02 -4.99 5.98
N VAL A 71 22.30 -5.21 4.87
CA VAL A 71 20.91 -4.77 4.69
C VAL A 71 19.99 -5.75 5.41
N VAL A 72 19.32 -5.26 6.45
CA VAL A 72 18.45 -6.06 7.33
C VAL A 72 17.03 -6.11 6.78
N THR A 73 16.49 -4.95 6.41
CA THR A 73 15.12 -4.84 5.92
C THR A 73 14.95 -3.54 5.12
N GLY A 74 13.82 -3.42 4.41
CA GLY A 74 13.42 -2.18 3.78
C GLY A 74 11.92 -2.11 3.54
N TRP A 75 11.41 -0.89 3.47
CA TRP A 75 9.99 -0.63 3.19
C TRP A 75 9.79 0.71 2.47
N THR A 76 8.54 0.94 2.10
CA THR A 76 8.08 2.17 1.47
C THR A 76 7.05 2.87 2.35
N GLU A 77 7.06 4.19 2.34
CA GLU A 77 6.08 5.07 2.97
C GLU A 77 5.63 6.12 1.96
N VAL A 78 4.39 6.58 2.04
CA VAL A 78 3.97 7.77 1.27
C VAL A 78 4.55 9.00 1.96
N ALA A 79 5.43 9.72 1.27
CA ALA A 79 6.01 10.97 1.75
C ALA A 79 5.16 12.17 1.32
N ASP A 80 4.69 12.15 0.07
CA ASP A 80 3.75 13.10 -0.51
C ASP A 80 2.79 12.34 -1.43
N ARG A 81 1.49 12.43 -1.16
CA ARG A 81 0.49 11.66 -1.89
C ARG A 81 0.19 12.25 -3.27
N GLU A 82 0.21 13.57 -3.40
CA GLU A 82 -0.07 14.24 -4.67
C GLU A 82 1.06 13.94 -5.65
N ASP A 83 2.31 14.14 -5.22
CA ASP A 83 3.49 13.79 -6.02
C ASP A 83 3.52 12.29 -6.38
N ALA A 84 3.08 11.40 -5.48
CA ALA A 84 3.05 9.97 -5.74
C ALA A 84 2.02 9.57 -6.80
N LEU A 85 0.87 10.26 -6.85
CA LEU A 85 -0.17 10.04 -7.86
C LEU A 85 0.17 10.68 -9.21
N GLU A 86 0.96 11.76 -9.21
CA GLU A 86 1.48 12.38 -10.44
C GLU A 86 2.68 11.60 -11.02
N ALA A 87 3.43 10.86 -10.19
CA ALA A 87 4.53 10.03 -10.64
C ALA A 87 4.03 8.88 -11.52
N SER A 88 4.59 8.76 -12.74
CA SER A 88 4.22 7.70 -13.70
C SER A 88 4.53 6.27 -13.24
N ARG A 89 5.19 6.12 -12.09
CA ARG A 89 5.66 4.84 -11.55
C ARG A 89 4.57 4.11 -10.75
N TRP A 90 3.59 4.84 -10.23
CA TRP A 90 2.61 4.31 -9.28
C TRP A 90 1.21 4.52 -9.82
N ASP A 91 0.35 3.51 -9.69
CA ASP A 91 -1.08 3.74 -9.80
C ASP A 91 -1.70 4.05 -8.43
N GLY A 92 -2.98 4.43 -8.41
CA GLY A 92 -3.67 4.74 -7.16
C GLY A 92 -3.75 3.55 -6.19
N VAL A 93 -3.77 2.31 -6.71
CA VAL A 93 -3.81 1.08 -5.89
C VAL A 93 -2.45 0.86 -5.22
N ASP A 94 -1.35 1.17 -5.91
CA ASP A 94 -0.01 1.10 -5.34
C ASP A 94 0.15 2.10 -4.19
N VAL A 95 -0.24 3.36 -4.40
CA VAL A 95 -0.15 4.42 -3.38
C VAL A 95 -0.98 4.05 -2.15
N ASP A 96 -2.19 3.54 -2.35
CA ASP A 96 -3.05 3.06 -1.25
C ASP A 96 -2.47 1.85 -0.53
N THR A 97 -1.88 0.90 -1.27
CA THR A 97 -1.23 -0.27 -0.70
C THR A 97 -0.03 0.12 0.16
N ILE A 98 0.80 1.05 -0.31
CA ILE A 98 1.94 1.59 0.45
C ILE A 98 1.45 2.24 1.75
N ALA A 99 0.43 3.10 1.67
CA ALA A 99 -0.13 3.80 2.83
C ALA A 99 -0.70 2.83 3.87
N VAL A 100 -1.49 1.83 3.44
CA VAL A 100 -2.08 0.82 4.33
C VAL A 100 -1.00 0.00 5.02
N ARG A 101 0.04 -0.43 4.29
CA ARG A 101 1.12 -1.23 4.88
C ARG A 101 1.94 -0.44 5.91
N ALA A 102 2.23 0.84 5.64
CA ALA A 102 2.90 1.69 6.62
C ALA A 102 2.06 1.83 7.91
N ALA A 103 0.76 2.13 7.77
CA ALA A 103 -0.15 2.24 8.91
C ALA A 103 -0.28 0.93 9.71
N LEU A 104 -0.32 -0.22 9.03
CA LEU A 104 -0.37 -1.54 9.69
C LEU A 104 0.94 -1.88 10.39
N SER A 105 2.09 -1.46 9.86
CA SER A 105 3.39 -1.62 10.52
C SER A 105 3.51 -0.76 11.78
N GLU A 106 3.00 0.47 11.77
CA GLU A 106 2.94 1.33 12.96
C GLU A 106 1.95 0.81 14.00
N SER A 107 0.87 0.18 13.53
CA SER A 107 -0.19 -0.39 14.36
C SER A 107 -0.04 -1.91 14.58
N ALA A 108 1.18 -2.44 14.55
CA ALA A 108 1.44 -3.89 14.56
C ALA A 108 0.86 -4.64 15.77
N SER A 109 0.60 -3.95 16.88
CA SER A 109 -0.07 -4.49 18.07
C SER A 109 -1.60 -4.55 17.96
N THR A 110 -2.19 -3.96 16.92
CA THR A 110 -3.64 -4.01 16.67
C THR A 110 -3.99 -5.39 16.13
N PRO A 111 -4.85 -6.17 16.81
CA PRO A 111 -5.25 -7.47 16.33
C PRO A 111 -5.94 -7.34 14.97
N ILE A 112 -5.42 -8.03 13.95
CA ILE A 112 -6.17 -8.20 12.70
C ILE A 112 -7.36 -9.12 13.04
N PRO A 113 -8.60 -8.67 12.85
CA PRO A 113 -9.75 -9.51 13.17
C PRO A 113 -9.76 -10.76 12.29
N ASP A 114 -9.95 -11.95 12.91
CA ASP A 114 -10.09 -13.22 12.18
C ASP A 114 -11.30 -13.26 11.24
N ARG A 115 -12.18 -12.25 11.32
CA ARG A 115 -13.35 -12.08 10.46
C ARG A 115 -13.51 -10.61 10.09
N ILE A 116 -13.65 -10.35 8.79
CA ILE A 116 -14.17 -9.07 8.31
C ILE A 116 -15.62 -9.00 8.78
N ARG A 117 -15.91 -8.11 9.74
CA ARG A 117 -17.28 -7.82 10.16
C ARG A 117 -17.95 -6.93 9.12
N PRO A 118 -19.23 -7.14 8.80
CA PRO A 118 -20.00 -6.20 8.00
C PRO A 118 -19.87 -4.79 8.60
N ARG A 119 -19.34 -3.85 7.82
CA ARG A 119 -19.20 -2.46 8.25
C ARG A 119 -20.48 -1.71 7.91
N THR A 120 -20.87 -0.80 8.79
CA THR A 120 -21.95 0.14 8.47
C THR A 120 -21.38 1.18 7.52
N VAL A 121 -21.86 1.18 6.27
CA VAL A 121 -21.55 2.21 5.30
C VAL A 121 -22.56 3.33 5.52
N THR A 122 -22.18 4.36 6.28
CA THR A 122 -23.10 5.41 6.75
C THR A 122 -23.49 6.42 5.67
N ARG A 123 -22.88 6.36 4.48
CA ARG A 123 -23.12 7.28 3.37
C ARG A 123 -23.10 6.52 2.05
N PRO A 124 -23.99 6.85 1.10
CA PRO A 124 -23.92 6.26 -0.23
C PRO A 124 -22.57 6.55 -0.91
N PHE A 125 -22.07 5.59 -1.69
CA PHE A 125 -20.78 5.65 -2.41
C PHE A 125 -20.97 5.35 -3.90
N GLU A 126 -20.07 5.83 -4.76
CA GLU A 126 -20.26 5.75 -6.21
C GLU A 126 -19.49 4.59 -6.84
N VAL A 127 -20.17 3.84 -7.70
CA VAL A 127 -19.56 2.82 -8.57
C VAL A 127 -20.21 2.90 -9.94
N GLY A 128 -19.41 3.19 -10.97
CA GLY A 128 -19.94 3.50 -12.30
C GLY A 128 -20.82 4.75 -12.25
N GLU A 129 -22.03 4.66 -12.82
CA GLU A 129 -23.03 5.75 -12.80
C GLU A 129 -24.01 5.66 -11.61
N HIS A 130 -23.75 4.78 -10.63
CA HIS A 130 -24.69 4.51 -9.53
C HIS A 130 -24.17 5.03 -8.19
N ARG A 131 -25.05 5.68 -7.43
CA ARG A 131 -24.85 6.05 -6.03
C ARG A 131 -25.46 5.00 -5.11
N LEU A 132 -24.62 4.19 -4.47
CA LEU A 132 -24.98 2.92 -3.83
C LEU A 132 -25.01 2.98 -2.30
N GLU A 133 -25.99 2.34 -1.69
CA GLU A 133 -26.11 2.07 -0.25
C GLU A 133 -26.21 0.57 0.03
N THR A 134 -25.93 0.16 1.27
CA THR A 134 -26.09 -1.22 1.74
C THR A 134 -26.13 -1.26 3.26
N GLU A 135 -26.95 -2.13 3.84
CA GLU A 135 -26.95 -2.40 5.27
C GLU A 135 -25.97 -3.53 5.65
N PRO A 136 -25.42 -3.51 6.88
CA PRO A 136 -24.57 -4.60 7.37
C PRO A 136 -25.22 -5.98 7.19
N GLY A 137 -24.61 -6.84 6.39
CA GLY A 137 -25.06 -8.21 6.14
C GLY A 137 -25.93 -8.39 4.91
N GLU A 138 -26.29 -7.32 4.19
CA GLU A 138 -27.00 -7.45 2.92
C GLU A 138 -26.11 -8.05 1.83
N PRO A 139 -26.61 -9.03 1.04
CA PRO A 139 -25.84 -9.65 -0.05
C PRO A 139 -25.90 -8.83 -1.35
N PHE A 140 -26.35 -7.57 -1.29
CA PHE A 140 -26.47 -6.67 -2.43
C PHE A 140 -26.25 -5.22 -1.99
N VAL A 141 -25.93 -4.38 -2.98
CA VAL A 141 -25.95 -2.92 -2.86
C VAL A 141 -27.14 -2.38 -3.63
N ARG A 142 -27.76 -1.30 -3.15
CA ARG A 142 -28.90 -0.65 -3.77
C ARG A 142 -28.51 0.73 -4.28
N CYS A 143 -28.84 1.04 -5.52
CA CYS A 143 -28.69 2.40 -6.03
C CYS A 143 -29.80 3.31 -5.45
N THR A 144 -29.40 4.41 -4.84
CA THR A 144 -30.28 5.45 -4.28
C THR A 144 -31.00 6.23 -5.39
N ASP A 145 -30.42 6.31 -6.59
CA ASP A 145 -31.01 7.04 -7.72
C ASP A 145 -32.00 6.18 -8.52
N CYS A 146 -31.60 4.98 -8.97
CA CYS A 146 -32.43 4.13 -9.82
C CYS A 146 -33.12 2.97 -9.09
N GLY A 147 -32.85 2.77 -7.79
CA GLY A 147 -33.45 1.73 -6.96
C GLY A 147 -32.98 0.30 -7.26
N CYS A 148 -32.13 0.10 -8.28
CA CYS A 148 -31.66 -1.23 -8.67
C CYS A 148 -30.78 -1.86 -7.59
N ARG A 149 -30.90 -3.19 -7.45
CA ARG A 149 -30.07 -3.99 -6.55
C ARG A 149 -29.03 -4.74 -7.37
N PHE A 150 -27.78 -4.72 -6.91
CA PHE A 150 -26.67 -5.36 -7.58
C PHE A 150 -25.90 -6.27 -6.61
N ARG A 151 -25.48 -7.44 -7.10
CA ARG A 151 -24.68 -8.42 -6.34
C ARG A 151 -23.24 -8.53 -6.81
N SER A 152 -22.88 -7.82 -7.87
CA SER A 152 -21.53 -7.84 -8.45
C SER A 152 -21.19 -6.48 -9.05
N LYS A 153 -19.90 -6.15 -9.07
CA LYS A 153 -19.39 -4.93 -9.72
C LYS A 153 -19.72 -4.91 -11.21
N GLU A 154 -19.56 -6.05 -11.88
CA GLU A 154 -19.93 -6.20 -13.29
C GLU A 154 -21.42 -5.89 -13.53
N GLY A 155 -22.31 -6.33 -12.64
CA GLY A 155 -23.73 -6.00 -12.72
C GLY A 155 -24.03 -4.50 -12.57
N ILE A 156 -23.21 -3.78 -11.79
CA ILE A 156 -23.31 -2.32 -11.63
C ILE A 156 -22.80 -1.62 -12.89
N THR A 157 -21.61 -2.01 -13.38
CA THR A 157 -20.91 -1.28 -14.45
C THR A 157 -21.45 -1.58 -15.85
N SER A 158 -22.09 -2.73 -16.06
CA SER A 158 -22.71 -3.10 -17.35
C SER A 158 -24.04 -2.38 -17.61
N ARG A 159 -24.58 -1.67 -16.62
CA ARG A 159 -25.91 -1.05 -16.69
C ARG A 159 -25.85 0.43 -16.35
N ARG A 160 -26.43 1.25 -17.21
CA ARG A 160 -26.56 2.69 -16.97
C ARG A 160 -27.61 3.01 -15.90
N CYS A 161 -27.34 4.04 -15.12
CA CYS A 161 -28.29 4.52 -14.12
C CYS A 161 -29.51 5.13 -14.83
N GLY A 162 -30.72 4.79 -14.38
CA GLY A 162 -31.98 5.26 -14.97
C GLY A 162 -32.69 4.28 -15.92
N GLN A 163 -32.03 3.20 -16.34
CA GLN A 163 -32.75 2.08 -16.96
C GLN A 163 -33.48 1.30 -15.85
N ARG A 164 -34.83 1.40 -15.78
CA ARG A 164 -35.65 0.65 -14.80
C ARG A 164 -35.48 -0.87 -14.97
N SER A 165 -35.45 -1.62 -13.86
CA SER A 165 -35.50 -3.09 -13.95
C SER A 165 -36.90 -3.50 -14.40
N PRO A 166 -37.03 -4.49 -15.31
CA PRO A 166 -38.30 -5.19 -15.43
C PRO A 166 -38.55 -5.87 -14.07
N GLY A 167 -39.61 -5.48 -13.39
CA GLY A 167 -39.97 -6.06 -12.10
C GLY A 167 -40.26 -7.55 -12.24
N ARG A 168 -39.78 -8.35 -11.28
CA ARG A 168 -40.28 -9.68 -11.00
C ARG A 168 -40.33 -9.89 -9.50
#